data_AF-A0AAU9AS36-F1
#
_entry.id   AF-A0AAU9AS36-F1
#
_cell.length_a   1.000
_cell.length_b   1.000
_cell.length_c   1.000
_cell.angle_alpha   90.00
_cell.angle_beta   90.00
_cell.angle_gamma   90.00
#
_symmetry.space_group_name_H-M   'P 1'
#
loop_
_entity.id
_entity.type
_entity.pdbx_description
1 polymer ?
#
loop_
_entity_poly.entity_id
_entity_poly.type
_entity_poly.pdbx_seq_one_letter_code
_entity_poly.pdbx_strand_id
1 'polypeptide(L)'
;MARRESDAGSAAAVKAGAKRAAKKAAAGKAGASAAAAKRAEPKKASSKPTAAKVAAPKTATAKPAIAKKTSAKKTAPASGPARPKPSAKPAAASAPAATTFPREPRVDAYIAQAAPFAQPILRELRERVHAACAEAQEAIKWGMPFFIYRGKILCAMVAFKQHASFGFWQGPSIVGTERSADSGAMGQFGRLTALADLPGRRELAAMLKQAMALIETGAKHSPTKTGQPKPRPRPPADLAAALDANAAARKTFDGFPPSQQREYVEWVETAKREETRRARVAQAVEWMAQGKARNWKYMAK
;
A
#
# COMPACT_ATOMS: atom_id res chain seq x y z
N MET A 1 -90.58 -31.52 -20.85
CA MET A 1 -91.55 -30.40 -20.90
C MET A 1 -91.09 -29.31 -19.94
N ALA A 2 -91.46 -28.04 -20.17
CA ALA A 2 -91.12 -26.83 -19.39
C ALA A 2 -89.60 -26.55 -19.25
N ARG A 3 -89.02 -25.38 -19.59
CA ARG A 3 -89.33 -23.93 -19.41
C ARG A 3 -88.85 -23.33 -18.07
N ARG A 4 -87.94 -22.34 -18.19
CA ARG A 4 -87.92 -21.04 -17.47
C ARG A 4 -87.51 -21.06 -15.98
N GLU A 5 -87.04 -19.99 -15.32
CA GLU A 5 -86.51 -18.63 -15.63
C GLU A 5 -85.71 -18.14 -14.38
N SER A 6 -85.03 -16.99 -14.23
CA SER A 6 -84.79 -15.73 -14.98
C SER A 6 -83.46 -15.11 -14.47
N ASP A 7 -82.48 -14.74 -15.29
CA ASP A 7 -82.26 -13.39 -15.90
C ASP A 7 -81.26 -12.50 -15.09
N ALA A 8 -80.92 -11.31 -15.61
CA ALA A 8 -79.84 -10.37 -15.23
C ALA A 8 -78.39 -10.91 -15.34
N GLY A 9 -77.42 -10.26 -16.01
CA GLY A 9 -77.37 -8.92 -16.61
C GLY A 9 -76.50 -7.95 -15.78
N SER A 10 -75.65 -7.07 -16.33
CA SER A 10 -75.37 -6.76 -17.73
C SER A 10 -73.91 -6.27 -17.95
N ALA A 11 -73.50 -6.22 -19.22
CA ALA A 11 -72.14 -6.09 -19.73
C ALA A 11 -71.65 -4.66 -20.07
N ALA A 12 -70.34 -4.57 -20.37
CA ALA A 12 -69.69 -3.66 -21.35
C ALA A 12 -69.58 -2.15 -21.01
N ALA A 13 -68.89 -1.26 -21.77
CA ALA A 13 -68.23 -1.26 -23.10
C ALA A 13 -67.01 -0.26 -23.11
N VAL A 14 -66.01 -0.13 -24.02
CA VAL A 14 -65.78 -0.29 -25.49
C VAL A 14 -66.42 0.84 -26.35
N LYS A 15 -65.73 1.73 -27.11
CA LYS A 15 -64.42 1.80 -27.85
C LYS A 15 -63.58 3.05 -27.43
N ALA A 16 -62.30 3.34 -27.73
CA ALA A 16 -61.22 2.88 -28.65
C ALA A 16 -61.02 3.59 -30.04
N GLY A 17 -59.85 4.22 -30.28
CA GLY A 17 -59.35 4.82 -31.55
C GLY A 17 -58.31 5.95 -31.36
N ALA A 18 -57.62 6.55 -32.37
CA ALA A 18 -56.86 6.09 -33.55
C ALA A 18 -56.60 7.28 -34.55
N LYS A 19 -55.48 7.27 -35.31
CA LYS A 19 -55.11 8.19 -36.44
C LYS A 19 -54.67 9.64 -36.09
N ARG A 20 -53.93 10.41 -36.93
CA ARG A 20 -52.90 10.13 -37.99
C ARG A 20 -52.20 11.42 -38.50
N ALA A 21 -50.87 11.46 -38.47
CA ALA A 21 -49.85 12.18 -39.29
C ALA A 21 -50.12 13.53 -40.03
N ALA A 22 -49.20 14.51 -39.83
CA ALA A 22 -48.66 15.46 -40.84
C ALA A 22 -47.42 16.23 -40.29
N LYS A 23 -46.71 17.08 -41.06
CA LYS A 23 -45.60 16.82 -42.03
C LYS A 23 -44.93 18.17 -42.43
N LYS A 24 -43.61 18.21 -42.72
CA LYS A 24 -42.87 19.27 -43.49
C LYS A 24 -42.53 20.57 -42.69
N ALA A 25 -41.51 21.41 -43.00
CA ALA A 25 -40.10 21.24 -43.43
C ALA A 25 -39.33 22.62 -43.38
N ALA A 26 -38.07 22.67 -43.87
CA ALA A 26 -37.13 23.82 -43.99
C ALA A 26 -36.44 24.25 -42.66
N ALA A 27 -35.15 24.63 -42.55
CA ALA A 27 -34.12 25.24 -43.43
C ALA A 27 -34.23 26.78 -43.58
N GLY A 28 -33.15 27.60 -43.51
CA GLY A 28 -31.72 27.32 -43.27
C GLY A 28 -30.84 28.61 -43.40
N LYS A 29 -29.50 28.46 -43.46
CA LYS A 29 -28.42 29.50 -43.44
C LYS A 29 -28.20 30.20 -42.08
N ALA A 30 -27.00 30.63 -41.61
CA ALA A 30 -25.61 30.79 -42.11
C ALA A 30 -25.15 32.23 -42.50
N GLY A 31 -23.97 32.61 -42.01
CA GLY A 31 -23.31 33.94 -42.14
C GLY A 31 -23.06 34.60 -40.77
N ALA A 32 -21.89 34.97 -40.23
CA ALA A 32 -20.46 35.03 -40.62
C ALA A 32 -19.87 36.47 -40.74
N SER A 33 -19.13 36.91 -39.71
CA SER A 33 -18.01 37.89 -39.71
C SER A 33 -17.36 37.85 -38.31
N ALA A 34 -16.05 37.83 -38.02
CA ALA A 34 -14.80 38.23 -38.68
C ALA A 34 -14.30 39.66 -38.35
N ALA A 35 -12.96 39.81 -38.29
CA ALA A 35 -12.14 40.99 -37.92
C ALA A 35 -12.15 41.42 -36.42
N ALA A 36 -11.07 41.97 -35.83
CA ALA A 36 -9.64 41.96 -36.21
C ALA A 36 -8.68 42.27 -35.02
N ALA A 37 -7.42 41.92 -35.23
CA ALA A 37 -6.18 42.16 -34.46
C ALA A 37 -6.09 43.31 -33.40
N LYS A 38 -5.32 43.06 -32.33
CA LYS A 38 -4.06 43.80 -32.10
C LYS A 38 -3.00 43.11 -31.21
N ARG A 39 -1.83 42.97 -31.82
CA ARG A 39 -0.48 42.63 -31.33
C ARG A 39 0.01 43.52 -30.17
N ALA A 40 0.50 42.93 -29.07
CA ALA A 40 1.40 43.59 -28.10
C ALA A 40 2.21 42.59 -27.21
N GLU A 41 3.45 42.28 -27.61
CA GLU A 41 4.54 42.09 -26.62
C GLU A 41 4.98 43.48 -26.13
N PRO A 42 5.50 43.59 -24.91
CA PRO A 42 6.88 44.07 -24.80
C PRO A 42 7.79 43.19 -23.94
N LYS A 43 9.09 43.23 -24.26
CA LYS A 43 10.17 42.53 -23.54
C LYS A 43 10.78 43.41 -22.44
N LYS A 44 11.73 42.82 -21.70
CA LYS A 44 12.57 43.37 -20.60
C LYS A 44 11.92 43.25 -19.20
N ALA A 45 12.68 43.05 -18.11
CA ALA A 45 14.14 42.90 -18.00
C ALA A 45 14.58 41.94 -16.88
N SER A 46 15.85 41.57 -16.97
CA SER A 46 16.62 40.77 -16.01
C SER A 46 16.59 41.28 -14.57
N SER A 47 16.48 40.38 -13.60
CA SER A 47 17.21 40.49 -12.33
C SER A 47 17.53 39.10 -11.75
N LYS A 48 18.82 38.80 -11.65
CA LYS A 48 19.37 37.58 -11.02
C LYS A 48 20.06 38.00 -9.72
N PRO A 49 19.58 37.58 -8.53
CA PRO A 49 20.44 37.56 -7.35
C PRO A 49 21.42 36.38 -7.44
N THR A 50 22.64 36.58 -6.96
CA THR A 50 23.74 35.60 -6.96
C THR A 50 24.10 35.24 -5.51
N ALA A 51 24.90 34.19 -5.31
CA ALA A 51 25.33 33.61 -4.03
C ALA A 51 24.26 32.71 -3.34
N ALA A 52 24.63 31.77 -2.47
CA ALA A 52 25.98 31.47 -1.95
C ALA A 52 26.42 30.00 -2.18
N LYS A 53 27.72 29.82 -2.42
CA LYS A 53 28.41 28.53 -2.56
C LYS A 53 28.94 28.11 -1.18
N VAL A 54 28.19 27.30 -0.44
CA VAL A 54 28.70 26.69 0.81
C VAL A 54 29.43 25.39 0.45
N ALA A 55 30.70 25.30 0.84
CA ALA A 55 31.52 24.11 0.59
C ALA A 55 31.30 23.06 1.68
N ALA A 56 31.05 21.81 1.29
CA ALA A 56 31.11 20.68 2.21
C ALA A 56 32.57 20.24 2.41
N PRO A 57 33.07 20.13 3.64
CA PRO A 57 34.44 19.67 3.89
C PRO A 57 34.57 18.17 3.58
N LYS A 58 35.71 17.79 2.98
CA LYS A 58 36.07 16.37 2.78
C LYS A 58 36.73 15.84 4.04
N THR A 59 36.15 14.82 4.68
CA THR A 59 36.83 14.01 5.70
C THR A 59 37.06 12.60 5.14
N ALA A 60 38.33 12.20 5.03
CA ALA A 60 38.69 10.83 4.68
C ALA A 60 38.68 9.93 5.93
N THR A 61 38.36 8.65 5.76
CA THR A 61 38.58 7.62 6.79
C THR A 61 38.91 6.30 6.11
N ALA A 62 39.88 5.56 6.65
CA ALA A 62 40.52 4.45 5.95
C ALA A 62 39.71 3.14 6.03
N LYS A 63 39.97 2.22 5.09
CA LYS A 63 39.55 0.82 5.18
C LYS A 63 40.55 0.02 6.02
N PRO A 64 40.11 -0.78 7.01
CA PRO A 64 40.86 -1.93 7.49
C PRO A 64 40.76 -3.08 6.46
N ALA A 65 41.84 -3.84 6.28
CA ALA A 65 41.81 -5.09 5.52
C ALA A 65 41.46 -6.26 6.45
N ILE A 66 40.67 -7.23 5.95
CA ILE A 66 40.38 -8.49 6.67
C ILE A 66 41.23 -9.59 6.06
N ALA A 67 42.10 -10.19 6.88
CA ALA A 67 42.95 -11.30 6.48
C ALA A 67 42.15 -12.59 6.29
N LYS A 68 42.48 -13.37 5.25
CA LYS A 68 41.99 -14.75 5.09
C LYS A 68 42.74 -15.64 6.08
N LYS A 69 42.03 -16.43 6.89
CA LYS A 69 42.61 -17.57 7.61
C LYS A 69 41.87 -18.85 7.22
N THR A 70 42.63 -19.87 6.86
CA THR A 70 42.13 -21.19 6.45
C THR A 70 41.75 -22.03 7.67
N SER A 71 40.93 -23.06 7.47
CA SER A 71 40.67 -24.12 8.45
C SER A 71 40.34 -25.42 7.71
N ALA A 72 40.88 -26.53 8.19
CA ALA A 72 40.90 -27.79 7.44
C ALA A 72 40.06 -28.90 8.10
N LYS A 73 39.59 -29.80 7.24
CA LYS A 73 38.87 -31.05 7.52
C LYS A 73 39.63 -32.00 8.46
N LYS A 74 38.98 -32.50 9.52
CA LYS A 74 39.21 -33.88 10.02
C LYS A 74 37.94 -34.49 10.66
N THR A 75 37.98 -35.79 10.88
CA THR A 75 36.86 -36.75 10.98
C THR A 75 36.42 -37.11 12.41
N ALA A 76 35.24 -37.71 12.54
CA ALA A 76 34.82 -38.51 13.70
C ALA A 76 35.58 -39.88 13.76
N PRO A 77 35.36 -40.72 14.79
CA PRO A 77 34.24 -41.68 14.75
C PRO A 77 33.46 -41.77 16.10
N ALA A 78 32.68 -42.85 16.32
CA ALA A 78 31.63 -42.94 17.34
C ALA A 78 31.63 -44.24 18.17
N SER A 79 30.92 -44.23 19.31
CA SER A 79 30.33 -45.44 19.96
C SER A 79 29.32 -45.04 21.06
N GLY A 80 28.44 -45.98 21.42
CA GLY A 80 27.58 -45.98 22.63
C GLY A 80 27.69 -47.37 23.30
N PRO A 81 26.71 -47.89 24.06
CA PRO A 81 25.40 -47.31 24.45
C PRO A 81 25.10 -47.44 25.98
N ALA A 82 23.94 -46.96 26.46
CA ALA A 82 23.15 -47.55 27.57
C ALA A 82 21.84 -46.77 27.83
N ARG A 83 20.84 -47.41 28.48
CA ARG A 83 19.58 -46.79 28.95
C ARG A 83 19.10 -47.47 30.24
N PRO A 84 18.66 -46.69 31.24
CA PRO A 84 17.55 -47.13 32.09
C PRO A 84 16.45 -46.07 32.28
N LYS A 85 15.22 -46.55 32.48
CA LYS A 85 13.97 -45.90 32.95
C LYS A 85 13.02 -47.03 33.39
N PRO A 86 11.99 -46.84 34.24
CA PRO A 86 11.44 -45.58 34.78
C PRO A 86 12.04 -45.29 36.19
N SER A 87 11.45 -44.73 37.26
CA SER A 87 10.07 -44.35 37.62
C SER A 87 10.01 -43.20 38.63
N ALA A 88 9.14 -42.22 38.40
CA ALA A 88 8.61 -41.29 39.41
C ALA A 88 7.27 -40.68 38.90
N LYS A 89 6.34 -40.34 39.81
CA LYS A 89 5.04 -39.72 39.47
C LYS A 89 5.20 -38.25 39.01
N PRO A 90 4.24 -37.70 38.24
CA PRO A 90 4.30 -36.30 37.82
C PRO A 90 3.95 -35.36 38.98
N ALA A 91 4.89 -34.48 39.34
CA ALA A 91 4.56 -33.23 40.03
C ALA A 91 3.93 -32.26 39.01
N ALA A 92 3.12 -31.29 39.50
CA ALA A 92 2.37 -30.39 38.64
C ALA A 92 3.25 -29.59 37.68
N ALA A 93 2.78 -29.40 36.44
CA ALA A 93 3.42 -28.51 35.48
C ALA A 93 3.29 -27.06 35.97
N SER A 94 4.35 -26.52 36.55
CA SER A 94 4.47 -25.08 36.81
C SER A 94 4.36 -24.32 35.49
N ALA A 95 3.68 -23.17 35.50
CA ALA A 95 3.71 -22.26 34.35
C ALA A 95 5.17 -21.93 34.01
N PRO A 96 5.56 -21.91 32.72
CA PRO A 96 6.93 -21.61 32.33
C PRO A 96 7.30 -20.21 32.81
N ALA A 97 8.46 -20.07 33.43
CA ALA A 97 8.96 -18.77 33.89
C ALA A 97 9.04 -17.82 32.70
N ALA A 98 8.44 -16.63 32.83
CA ALA A 98 8.31 -15.69 31.71
C ALA A 98 9.68 -15.18 31.26
N THR A 99 10.11 -15.61 30.06
CA THR A 99 11.37 -15.19 29.42
C THR A 99 11.29 -13.71 29.06
N THR A 100 11.69 -12.85 30.01
CA THR A 100 11.70 -11.39 29.83
C THR A 100 12.91 -11.00 29.00
N PHE A 101 12.69 -10.34 27.87
CA PHE A 101 13.79 -9.85 27.02
C PHE A 101 14.26 -8.45 27.47
N PRO A 102 15.56 -8.12 27.32
CA PRO A 102 16.07 -6.80 27.62
C PRO A 102 15.50 -5.75 26.66
N ARG A 103 15.35 -4.50 27.15
CA ARG A 103 14.94 -3.35 26.34
C ARG A 103 16.05 -2.95 25.35
N GLU A 104 15.66 -2.52 24.16
CA GLU A 104 16.57 -2.19 23.06
C GLU A 104 17.00 -0.71 23.12
N PRO A 105 18.28 -0.37 23.34
CA PRO A 105 18.73 1.02 23.47
C PRO A 105 18.49 1.88 22.22
N ARG A 106 18.37 1.27 21.03
CA ARG A 106 18.00 2.00 19.80
C ARG A 106 16.54 2.48 19.80
N VAL A 107 15.66 1.85 20.58
CA VAL A 107 14.29 2.34 20.80
C VAL A 107 14.30 3.55 21.73
N ASP A 108 15.15 3.56 22.77
CA ASP A 108 15.34 4.75 23.62
C ASP A 108 15.92 5.93 22.83
N ALA A 109 16.90 5.69 21.97
CA ALA A 109 17.45 6.71 21.06
C ALA A 109 16.38 7.25 20.08
N TYR A 110 15.52 6.37 19.54
CA TYR A 110 14.39 6.78 18.69
C TYR A 110 13.38 7.65 19.45
N ILE A 111 13.02 7.26 20.68
CA ILE A 111 12.11 8.03 21.54
C ILE A 111 12.71 9.39 21.90
N ALA A 112 14.01 9.47 22.20
CA ALA A 112 14.68 10.74 22.51
C ALA A 112 14.73 11.70 21.32
N GLN A 113 14.75 11.18 20.08
CA GLN A 113 14.70 11.98 18.84
C GLN A 113 13.27 12.32 18.39
N ALA A 114 12.24 11.73 18.99
CA ALA A 114 10.85 12.04 18.67
C ALA A 114 10.44 13.43 19.22
N ALA A 115 9.46 14.06 18.57
CA ALA A 115 8.92 15.35 19.00
C ALA A 115 8.39 15.29 20.45
N PRO A 116 8.49 16.37 21.26
CA PRO A 116 8.22 16.30 22.70
C PRO A 116 6.86 15.73 23.10
N PHE A 117 5.78 16.01 22.34
CA PHE A 117 4.44 15.46 22.58
C PHE A 117 4.38 13.93 22.35
N ALA A 118 5.19 13.39 21.43
CA ALA A 118 5.20 11.99 21.06
C ALA A 118 6.00 11.13 22.05
N GLN A 119 7.01 11.70 22.72
CA GLN A 119 7.85 10.97 23.68
C GLN A 119 7.04 10.28 24.80
N PRO A 120 6.11 10.93 25.53
CA PRO A 120 5.32 10.26 26.55
C PRO A 120 4.40 9.19 25.95
N ILE A 121 3.83 9.42 24.76
CA ILE A 121 2.96 8.46 24.06
C ILE A 121 3.74 7.18 23.71
N LEU A 122 4.95 7.30 23.15
CA LEU A 122 5.79 6.15 22.82
C LEU A 122 6.28 5.40 24.08
N ARG A 123 6.63 6.11 25.15
CA ARG A 123 7.03 5.49 26.43
C ARG A 123 5.87 4.69 27.05
N GLU A 124 4.69 5.30 27.14
CA GLU A 124 3.48 4.64 27.66
C GLU A 124 3.04 3.45 26.79
N LEU A 125 3.14 3.55 25.45
CA LEU A 125 2.92 2.41 24.55
C LEU A 125 3.89 1.27 24.81
N ARG A 126 5.18 1.57 24.93
CA ARG A 126 6.25 0.59 25.21
C ARG A 126 5.99 -0.15 26.53
N GLU A 127 5.66 0.57 27.60
CA GLU A 127 5.35 -0.07 28.89
C GLU A 127 4.07 -0.91 28.84
N ARG A 128 3.03 -0.46 28.14
CA ARG A 128 1.80 -1.25 27.96
C ARG A 128 2.04 -2.54 27.16
N VAL A 129 2.93 -2.52 26.16
CA VAL A 129 3.29 -3.74 25.40
C VAL A 129 4.03 -4.74 26.28
N HIS A 130 5.08 -4.32 26.99
CA HIS A 130 5.83 -5.22 27.88
C HIS A 130 5.01 -5.73 29.06
N ALA A 131 4.12 -4.90 29.64
CA ALA A 131 3.21 -5.33 30.70
C ALA A 131 2.16 -6.37 30.25
N ALA A 132 1.87 -6.47 28.94
CA ALA A 132 0.99 -7.49 28.39
C ALA A 132 1.75 -8.69 27.79
N CYS A 133 3.03 -8.52 27.44
CA CYS A 133 3.87 -9.51 26.77
C CYS A 133 5.36 -9.29 27.18
N ALA A 134 5.80 -9.92 28.27
CA ALA A 134 7.21 -9.85 28.71
C ALA A 134 8.18 -10.53 27.73
N GLU A 135 7.68 -11.47 26.93
CA GLU A 135 8.39 -12.12 25.81
C GLU A 135 8.57 -11.20 24.57
N ALA A 136 8.10 -9.94 24.60
CA ALA A 136 8.20 -9.03 23.46
C ALA A 136 9.64 -8.53 23.24
N GLN A 137 10.28 -9.00 22.17
CA GLN A 137 11.58 -8.50 21.73
C GLN A 137 11.41 -7.17 21.00
N GLU A 138 12.20 -6.16 21.37
CA GLU A 138 12.25 -4.88 20.68
C GLU A 138 13.24 -4.90 19.53
N ALA A 139 12.88 -4.33 18.37
CA ALA A 139 13.77 -4.22 17.22
C ALA A 139 13.48 -2.95 16.40
N ILE A 140 14.52 -2.30 15.91
CA ILE A 140 14.38 -1.29 14.85
C ILE A 140 14.33 -1.99 13.48
N LYS A 141 13.23 -1.82 12.74
CA LYS A 141 13.09 -2.26 11.35
C LYS A 141 12.63 -1.08 10.50
N TRP A 142 13.20 -0.90 9.32
CA TRP A 142 12.89 0.23 8.41
C TRP A 142 13.00 1.63 9.08
N GLY A 143 13.83 1.76 10.13
CA GLY A 143 13.99 3.01 10.89
C GLY A 143 12.95 3.25 12.00
N MET A 144 12.07 2.29 12.30
CA MET A 144 10.98 2.43 13.27
C MET A 144 11.01 1.31 14.33
N PRO A 145 10.55 1.55 15.58
CA PRO A 145 10.35 0.51 16.59
C PRO A 145 9.25 -0.51 16.25
N PHE A 146 9.63 -1.78 16.29
CA PHE A 146 8.75 -2.94 16.21
C PHE A 146 8.92 -3.83 17.45
N PHE A 147 7.82 -4.45 17.86
CA PHE A 147 7.79 -5.50 18.87
C PHE A 147 7.58 -6.84 18.17
N ILE A 148 8.42 -7.82 18.52
CA ILE A 148 8.48 -9.14 17.90
C ILE A 148 8.12 -10.18 18.97
N TYR A 149 7.16 -11.04 18.66
CA TYR A 149 6.75 -12.17 19.49
C TYR A 149 6.95 -13.47 18.73
N ARG A 150 7.68 -14.43 19.33
CA ARG A 150 8.07 -15.72 18.73
C ARG A 150 8.56 -15.59 17.26
N GLY A 151 9.42 -14.61 17.01
CA GLY A 151 10.01 -14.33 15.70
C GLY A 151 9.11 -13.64 14.67
N LYS A 152 7.82 -13.41 14.98
CA LYS A 152 6.86 -12.68 14.11
C LYS A 152 6.62 -11.28 14.65
N ILE A 153 6.27 -10.33 13.78
CA ILE A 153 5.93 -8.97 14.21
C ILE A 153 4.58 -9.00 14.93
N LEU A 154 4.53 -8.45 16.15
CA LEU A 154 3.32 -8.29 16.97
C LEU A 154 2.66 -6.94 16.65
N CYS A 155 3.38 -5.86 16.92
CA CYS A 155 2.95 -4.47 16.74
C CYS A 155 4.13 -3.53 16.48
N ALA A 156 3.82 -2.31 16.06
CA ALA A 156 4.77 -1.25 15.76
C ALA A 156 4.33 0.08 16.38
N MET A 157 5.27 0.98 16.64
CA MET A 157 5.00 2.36 17.04
C MET A 157 5.89 3.32 16.26
N VAL A 158 5.33 4.47 15.86
CA VAL A 158 6.00 5.45 14.98
C VAL A 158 5.73 6.86 15.49
N ALA A 159 6.76 7.72 15.51
CA ALA A 159 6.60 9.16 15.64
C ALA A 159 6.69 9.84 14.27
N PHE A 160 5.73 10.71 13.99
CA PHE A 160 5.77 11.71 12.92
C PHE A 160 5.90 13.12 13.54
N LYS A 161 6.07 14.13 12.69
CA LYS A 161 6.22 15.54 13.10
C LYS A 161 4.99 16.12 13.83
N GLN A 162 3.81 15.53 13.67
CA GLN A 162 2.51 16.08 14.11
C GLN A 162 1.58 15.04 14.76
N HIS A 163 2.01 13.78 14.87
CA HIS A 163 1.32 12.72 15.60
C HIS A 163 2.28 11.55 15.85
N ALA A 164 2.03 10.76 16.88
CA ALA A 164 2.47 9.38 16.97
C ALA A 164 1.43 8.44 16.33
N SER A 165 1.80 7.19 16.12
CA SER A 165 0.94 6.14 15.61
C SER A 165 1.34 4.80 16.20
N PHE A 166 0.37 3.90 16.33
CA PHE A 166 0.53 2.53 16.82
C PHE A 166 -0.32 1.58 15.97
N GLY A 167 0.15 0.35 15.79
CA GLY A 167 -0.65 -0.65 15.10
C GLY A 167 -0.14 -2.08 15.23
N PHE A 168 -1.04 -3.03 15.08
CA PHE A 168 -0.76 -4.47 15.06
C PHE A 168 -0.45 -4.94 13.64
N TRP A 169 0.41 -5.97 13.54
CA TRP A 169 0.72 -6.60 12.25
C TRP A 169 -0.48 -7.35 11.66
N GLN A 170 -1.38 -7.86 12.49
CA GLN A 170 -2.65 -8.49 12.05
C GLN A 170 -3.86 -7.59 12.35
N GLY A 171 -3.71 -6.26 12.21
CA GLY A 171 -4.72 -5.24 12.52
C GLY A 171 -6.17 -5.62 12.21
N PRO A 172 -6.53 -5.98 10.95
CA PRO A 172 -7.90 -6.32 10.57
C PRO A 172 -8.53 -7.45 11.42
N SER A 173 -7.72 -8.39 11.89
CA SER A 173 -8.14 -9.54 12.71
C SER A 173 -8.25 -9.23 14.20
N ILE A 174 -7.85 -8.02 14.64
CA ILE A 174 -7.77 -7.62 16.05
C ILE A 174 -8.70 -6.43 16.34
N VAL A 175 -8.67 -5.41 15.48
CA VAL A 175 -9.45 -4.17 15.62
C VAL A 175 -10.61 -4.04 14.63
N GLY A 176 -10.81 -5.06 13.78
CA GLY A 176 -11.78 -5.03 12.69
C GLY A 176 -11.27 -4.35 11.41
N THR A 177 -12.01 -4.51 10.32
CA THR A 177 -11.65 -3.98 8.99
C THR A 177 -11.74 -2.47 8.92
N GLU A 178 -12.78 -1.85 9.48
CA GLU A 178 -13.03 -0.41 9.34
C GLU A 178 -11.92 0.41 10.02
N ARG A 179 -11.66 0.14 11.30
CA ARG A 179 -10.57 0.74 12.09
C ARG A 179 -9.17 0.45 11.51
N SER A 180 -9.04 -0.57 10.64
CA SER A 180 -7.82 -0.86 9.88
C SER A 180 -7.75 -0.18 8.51
N ALA A 181 -8.89 0.13 7.88
CA ALA A 181 -8.98 0.78 6.57
C ALA A 181 -8.75 2.29 6.70
N ASP A 182 -9.30 2.92 7.74
CA ASP A 182 -9.14 4.36 8.04
C ASP A 182 -7.75 4.73 8.59
N SER A 183 -6.77 3.82 8.52
CA SER A 183 -5.42 3.96 9.09
C SER A 183 -4.49 4.90 8.31
N GLY A 184 -4.99 6.07 7.89
CA GLY A 184 -4.26 7.17 7.21
C GLY A 184 -3.16 7.86 8.04
N ALA A 185 -2.69 7.18 9.09
CA ALA A 185 -1.59 7.51 9.99
C ALA A 185 -0.61 6.32 10.16
N MET A 186 -0.66 5.30 9.30
CA MET A 186 0.18 4.08 9.36
C MET A 186 0.00 3.26 10.66
N GLY A 187 -1.23 3.23 11.18
CA GLY A 187 -1.59 2.52 12.40
C GLY A 187 -3.09 2.61 12.68
N GLN A 188 -3.67 1.61 13.35
CA GLN A 188 -5.13 1.49 13.49
C GLN A 188 -5.74 2.32 14.63
N PHE A 189 -4.93 3.20 15.25
CA PHE A 189 -5.38 4.12 16.29
C PHE A 189 -5.36 5.59 15.81
N GLY A 190 -5.30 5.79 14.50
CA GLY A 190 -5.32 7.12 13.89
C GLY A 190 -4.08 7.95 14.27
N ARG A 191 -4.29 9.25 14.48
CA ARG A 191 -3.23 10.21 14.83
C ARG A 191 -3.22 10.42 16.33
N LEU A 192 -2.26 9.80 17.03
CA LEU A 192 -2.08 9.96 18.47
C LEU A 192 -1.35 11.29 18.74
N THR A 193 -2.00 12.23 19.39
CA THR A 193 -1.49 13.57 19.72
C THR A 193 -1.31 13.77 21.23
N ALA A 194 -2.12 13.08 22.04
CA ALA A 194 -2.06 13.07 23.49
C ALA A 194 -2.13 11.64 24.07
N LEU A 195 -1.85 11.49 25.37
CA LEU A 195 -2.00 10.22 26.08
C LEU A 195 -3.48 9.76 26.18
N ALA A 196 -4.43 10.69 26.05
CA ALA A 196 -5.86 10.40 26.05
C ALA A 196 -6.34 9.70 24.75
N ASP A 197 -5.59 9.84 23.65
CA ASP A 197 -5.91 9.22 22.36
C ASP A 197 -5.59 7.71 22.34
N LEU A 198 -4.89 7.22 23.37
CA LEU A 198 -4.52 5.82 23.49
C LEU A 198 -5.72 4.96 23.94
N PRO A 199 -5.91 3.76 23.35
CA PRO A 199 -6.91 2.80 23.84
C PRO A 199 -6.72 2.48 25.32
N GLY A 200 -7.76 2.11 26.05
CA GLY A 200 -7.67 1.87 27.50
C GLY A 200 -6.63 0.81 27.87
N ARG A 201 -5.93 0.93 29.02
CA ARG A 201 -4.88 -0.05 29.41
C ARG A 201 -5.36 -1.52 29.32
N ARG A 202 -6.61 -1.79 29.71
CA ARG A 202 -7.26 -3.12 29.61
C ARG A 202 -7.64 -3.50 28.16
N GLU A 203 -8.16 -2.56 27.38
CA GLU A 203 -8.48 -2.73 25.95
C GLU A 203 -7.22 -3.13 25.16
N LEU A 204 -6.14 -2.38 25.32
CA LEU A 204 -4.87 -2.63 24.63
C LEU A 204 -4.25 -3.96 25.06
N ALA A 205 -4.32 -4.33 26.33
CA ALA A 205 -3.85 -5.63 26.82
C ALA A 205 -4.66 -6.80 26.25
N ALA A 206 -5.98 -6.63 26.03
CA ALA A 206 -6.81 -7.64 25.37
C ALA A 206 -6.42 -7.79 23.88
N MET A 207 -6.26 -6.67 23.16
CA MET A 207 -5.82 -6.66 21.76
C MET A 207 -4.41 -7.25 21.57
N LEU A 208 -3.48 -7.00 22.51
CA LEU A 208 -2.16 -7.63 22.53
C LEU A 208 -2.23 -9.14 22.74
N LYS A 209 -3.13 -9.63 23.61
CA LYS A 209 -3.37 -11.08 23.79
C LYS A 209 -3.95 -11.74 22.54
N GLN A 210 -4.89 -11.07 21.86
CA GLN A 210 -5.40 -11.53 20.56
C GLN A 210 -4.29 -11.56 19.49
N ALA A 211 -3.43 -10.54 19.45
CA ALA A 211 -2.28 -10.49 18.54
C ALA A 211 -1.26 -11.62 18.79
N MET A 212 -1.01 -11.97 20.05
CA MET A 212 -0.19 -13.14 20.41
C MET A 212 -0.85 -14.45 19.95
N ALA A 213 -2.13 -14.67 20.25
CA ALA A 213 -2.83 -15.89 19.85
C ALA A 213 -2.86 -16.10 18.32
N LEU A 214 -2.96 -15.01 17.52
CA LEU A 214 -2.83 -15.06 16.06
C LEU A 214 -1.42 -15.42 15.57
N ILE A 215 -0.38 -15.05 16.32
CA ILE A 215 1.00 -15.48 16.07
C ILE A 215 1.19 -16.97 16.41
N GLU A 216 0.65 -17.44 17.52
CA GLU A 216 0.75 -18.83 18.00
C GLU A 216 0.01 -19.81 17.08
N THR A 217 -1.25 -19.51 16.75
CA THR A 217 -2.08 -20.31 15.82
C THR A 217 -1.58 -20.31 14.38
N GLY A 218 -0.55 -19.51 14.07
CA GLY A 218 0.01 -19.42 12.72
C GLY A 218 -0.90 -18.71 11.71
N ALA A 219 -1.88 -17.93 12.18
CA ALA A 219 -2.82 -17.20 11.33
C ALA A 219 -2.07 -16.38 10.27
N LYS A 220 -2.43 -16.59 9.00
CA LYS A 220 -1.87 -15.85 7.87
C LYS A 220 -2.32 -14.39 7.99
N HIS A 221 -1.38 -13.46 7.86
CA HIS A 221 -1.69 -12.03 7.77
C HIS A 221 -2.70 -11.80 6.64
N SER A 222 -3.93 -11.41 6.98
CA SER A 222 -4.90 -10.98 5.99
C SER A 222 -4.40 -9.67 5.38
N PRO A 223 -4.15 -9.60 4.06
CA PRO A 223 -3.76 -8.34 3.44
C PRO A 223 -4.89 -7.32 3.64
N THR A 224 -4.53 -6.07 3.95
CA THR A 224 -5.45 -4.94 3.77
C THR A 224 -5.98 -4.97 2.35
N LYS A 225 -7.30 -4.90 2.17
CA LYS A 225 -7.96 -4.90 0.86
C LYS A 225 -7.28 -3.87 -0.03
N THR A 226 -6.60 -4.33 -1.08
CA THR A 226 -6.10 -3.44 -2.13
C THR A 226 -7.29 -2.70 -2.74
N GLY A 227 -7.17 -1.37 -2.85
CA GLY A 227 -8.26 -0.54 -3.35
C GLY A 227 -8.74 -1.01 -4.74
N GLN A 228 -10.03 -0.78 -5.02
CA GLN A 228 -10.72 -1.29 -6.21
C GLN A 228 -9.86 -1.12 -7.50
N PRO A 229 -9.80 -2.13 -8.39
CA PRO A 229 -8.90 -2.12 -9.54
C PRO A 229 -9.04 -0.85 -10.38
N LYS A 230 -8.03 0.04 -10.29
CA LYS A 230 -7.99 1.28 -11.09
C LYS A 230 -8.17 0.91 -12.58
N PRO A 231 -9.09 1.56 -13.32
CA PRO A 231 -9.37 1.26 -14.72
C PRO A 231 -8.14 1.19 -15.61
N ARG A 232 -8.22 0.45 -16.73
CA ARG A 232 -7.18 0.44 -17.76
C ARG A 232 -6.91 1.89 -18.21
N PRO A 233 -5.65 2.36 -18.21
CA PRO A 233 -5.32 3.70 -18.65
C PRO A 233 -5.53 3.79 -20.17
N ARG A 234 -6.18 4.87 -20.63
CA ARG A 234 -6.31 5.16 -22.05
C ARG A 234 -4.96 5.68 -22.56
N PRO A 235 -4.36 5.10 -23.62
CA PRO A 235 -3.14 5.66 -24.19
C PRO A 235 -3.40 7.04 -24.83
N PRO A 236 -2.45 7.97 -24.77
CA PRO A 236 -2.56 9.25 -25.47
C PRO A 236 -2.53 9.04 -26.99
N ALA A 237 -3.08 9.99 -27.75
CA ALA A 237 -3.36 9.80 -29.18
C ALA A 237 -2.13 9.44 -30.03
N ASP A 238 -0.95 9.96 -29.68
CA ASP A 238 0.33 9.66 -30.34
C ASP A 238 0.83 8.23 -30.05
N LEU A 239 0.66 7.74 -28.81
CA LEU A 239 0.96 6.34 -28.48
C LEU A 239 -0.07 5.39 -29.10
N ALA A 240 -1.35 5.77 -29.13
CA ALA A 240 -2.42 5.00 -29.75
C ALA A 240 -2.17 4.80 -31.26
N ALA A 241 -1.93 5.88 -32.00
CA ALA A 241 -1.64 5.82 -33.43
C ALA A 241 -0.38 4.98 -33.75
N ALA A 242 0.66 5.08 -32.91
CA ALA A 242 1.88 4.29 -33.07
C ALA A 242 1.70 2.80 -32.72
N LEU A 243 0.78 2.46 -31.80
CA LEU A 243 0.36 1.09 -31.54
C LEU A 243 -0.49 0.54 -32.69
N ASP A 244 -1.43 1.32 -33.23
CA ASP A 244 -2.29 0.90 -34.34
C ASP A 244 -1.50 0.63 -35.63
N ALA A 245 -0.36 1.32 -35.82
CA ALA A 245 0.62 1.04 -36.88
C ALA A 245 1.46 -0.24 -36.65
N ASN A 246 1.37 -0.90 -35.48
CA ASN A 246 2.15 -2.11 -35.16
C ASN A 246 1.29 -3.12 -34.36
N ALA A 247 0.62 -4.02 -35.10
CA ALA A 247 -0.27 -5.04 -34.53
C ALA A 247 0.39 -5.94 -33.46
N ALA A 248 1.70 -6.19 -33.53
CA ALA A 248 2.41 -6.96 -32.51
C ALA A 248 2.54 -6.17 -31.21
N ALA A 249 2.99 -4.91 -31.28
CA ALA A 249 3.04 -4.02 -30.12
C ALA A 249 1.65 -3.77 -29.51
N ARG A 250 0.62 -3.60 -30.35
CA ARG A 250 -0.79 -3.46 -29.94
C ARG A 250 -1.28 -4.67 -29.16
N LYS A 251 -1.05 -5.88 -29.67
CA LYS A 251 -1.42 -7.15 -29.02
C LYS A 251 -0.73 -7.31 -27.65
N THR A 252 0.56 -6.97 -27.57
CA THR A 252 1.29 -6.96 -26.29
C THR A 252 0.71 -5.95 -25.31
N PHE A 253 0.48 -4.70 -25.73
CA PHE A 253 -0.05 -3.65 -24.86
C PHE A 253 -1.44 -4.00 -24.30
N ASP A 254 -2.36 -4.46 -25.16
CA ASP A 254 -3.71 -4.83 -24.73
C ASP A 254 -3.73 -6.08 -23.84
N GLY A 255 -2.73 -6.97 -23.97
CA GLY A 255 -2.50 -8.13 -23.11
C GLY A 255 -1.81 -7.81 -21.77
N PHE A 256 -1.12 -6.67 -21.63
CA PHE A 256 -0.44 -6.33 -20.38
C PHE A 256 -1.40 -6.06 -19.21
N PRO A 257 -0.97 -6.32 -17.95
CA PRO A 257 -1.69 -5.88 -16.76
C PRO A 257 -1.91 -4.36 -16.73
N PRO A 258 -3.02 -3.85 -16.14
CA PRO A 258 -3.31 -2.41 -16.08
C PRO A 258 -2.26 -1.54 -15.37
N SER A 259 -1.32 -2.13 -14.64
CA SER A 259 -0.13 -1.44 -14.10
C SER A 259 0.92 -1.17 -15.18
N GLN A 260 1.32 -2.19 -15.95
CA GLN A 260 2.35 -2.07 -16.99
C GLN A 260 1.89 -1.17 -18.16
N GLN A 261 0.59 -1.22 -18.51
CA GLN A 261 -0.03 -0.24 -19.42
C GLN A 261 0.15 1.20 -18.90
N ARG A 262 0.01 1.41 -17.58
CA ARG A 262 0.09 2.72 -16.93
C ARG A 262 1.52 3.26 -16.90
N GLU A 263 2.50 2.39 -16.65
CA GLU A 263 3.93 2.73 -16.72
C GLU A 263 4.34 3.25 -18.11
N TYR A 264 3.79 2.67 -19.19
CA TYR A 264 4.02 3.16 -20.55
C TYR A 264 3.33 4.49 -20.83
N VAL A 265 2.06 4.63 -20.45
CA VAL A 265 1.28 5.87 -20.64
C VAL A 265 1.92 7.04 -19.89
N GLU A 266 2.20 6.89 -18.59
CA GLU A 266 2.84 7.91 -17.76
C GLU A 266 4.25 8.27 -18.26
N TRP A 267 4.99 7.28 -18.77
CA TRP A 267 6.31 7.53 -19.36
C TRP A 267 6.25 8.31 -20.69
N VAL A 268 5.18 8.18 -21.49
CA VAL A 268 4.97 9.07 -22.66
C VAL A 268 4.47 10.45 -22.22
N GLU A 269 3.48 10.52 -21.32
CA GLU A 269 2.86 11.78 -20.88
C GLU A 269 3.83 12.72 -20.14
N THR A 270 4.80 12.17 -19.40
CA THR A 270 5.84 12.97 -18.72
C THR A 270 6.85 13.62 -19.68
N ALA A 271 6.82 13.32 -20.98
CA ALA A 271 7.69 13.95 -21.98
C ALA A 271 7.12 15.31 -22.47
N LYS A 272 7.48 16.39 -21.76
CA LYS A 272 7.04 17.77 -22.09
C LYS A 272 7.64 18.36 -23.39
N ARG A 273 8.58 17.68 -24.05
CA ARG A 273 9.17 18.08 -25.35
C ARG A 273 8.73 17.09 -26.42
N GLU A 274 8.22 17.57 -27.55
CA GLU A 274 7.66 16.72 -28.61
C GLU A 274 8.67 15.74 -29.20
N GLU A 275 9.90 16.17 -29.44
CA GLU A 275 11.02 15.31 -29.88
C GLU A 275 11.23 14.14 -28.91
N THR A 276 11.37 14.44 -27.61
CA THR A 276 11.52 13.43 -26.55
C THR A 276 10.30 12.52 -26.47
N ARG A 277 9.09 13.05 -26.69
CA ARG A 277 7.83 12.30 -26.68
C ARG A 277 7.77 11.32 -27.85
N ARG A 278 8.06 11.78 -29.07
CA ARG A 278 8.18 10.93 -30.28
C ARG A 278 9.22 9.82 -30.09
N ALA A 279 10.38 10.14 -29.52
CA ALA A 279 11.42 9.15 -29.22
C ALA A 279 10.95 8.09 -28.21
N ARG A 280 10.25 8.50 -27.13
CA ARG A 280 9.65 7.56 -26.17
C ARG A 280 8.55 6.69 -26.78
N VAL A 281 7.69 7.25 -27.64
CA VAL A 281 6.65 6.48 -28.35
C VAL A 281 7.27 5.43 -29.27
N ALA A 282 8.27 5.79 -30.08
CA ALA A 282 8.97 4.83 -30.93
C ALA A 282 9.64 3.71 -30.12
N GLN A 283 10.37 4.06 -29.06
CA GLN A 283 11.01 3.09 -28.15
C GLN A 283 9.99 2.23 -27.37
N ALA A 284 8.82 2.78 -27.05
CA ALA A 284 7.74 2.03 -26.42
C ALA A 284 7.20 0.95 -27.38
N VAL A 285 6.90 1.31 -28.64
CA VAL A 285 6.45 0.36 -29.66
C VAL A 285 7.50 -0.71 -29.94
N GLU A 286 8.78 -0.34 -30.03
CA GLU A 286 9.91 -1.26 -30.20
C GLU A 286 9.96 -2.32 -29.07
N TRP A 287 9.85 -1.90 -27.81
CA TRP A 287 9.86 -2.81 -26.66
C TRP A 287 8.59 -3.66 -26.55
N MET A 288 7.43 -3.10 -26.87
CA MET A 288 6.15 -3.84 -26.85
C MET A 288 6.06 -4.86 -27.99
N ALA A 289 6.63 -4.58 -29.16
CA ALA A 289 6.79 -5.58 -30.22
C ALA A 289 7.70 -6.75 -29.79
N GLN A 290 8.65 -6.50 -28.87
CA GLN A 290 9.51 -7.50 -28.25
C GLN A 290 8.91 -8.15 -26.97
N GLY A 291 7.64 -7.89 -26.64
CA GLY A 291 6.98 -8.44 -25.44
C GLY A 291 7.44 -7.85 -24.10
N LYS A 292 8.26 -6.80 -24.10
CA LYS A 292 8.92 -6.25 -22.89
C LYS A 292 8.06 -5.19 -22.21
N ALA A 293 7.94 -5.28 -20.88
CA ALA A 293 7.36 -4.23 -20.05
C ALA A 293 8.31 -3.03 -19.89
N ARG A 294 7.81 -1.83 -19.58
CA ARG A 294 8.61 -0.60 -19.50
C ARG A 294 9.86 -0.74 -18.63
N ASN A 295 9.73 -1.41 -17.48
CA ASN A 295 10.80 -1.61 -16.50
C ASN A 295 11.56 -2.95 -16.65
N TRP A 296 11.46 -3.66 -17.78
CA TRP A 296 11.99 -5.02 -17.98
C TRP A 296 13.44 -5.24 -17.53
N LYS A 297 14.31 -4.24 -17.68
CA LYS A 297 15.73 -4.29 -17.25
C LYS A 297 15.92 -4.46 -15.74
N TYR A 298 14.90 -4.15 -14.94
CA TYR A 298 14.86 -4.30 -13.48
C TYR A 298 13.97 -5.47 -13.02
N MET A 299 13.46 -6.28 -13.96
CA MET A 299 12.60 -7.43 -13.68
C MET A 299 13.35 -8.78 -13.72
N ALA A 300 14.67 -8.76 -13.88
CA ALA A 300 15.51 -9.90 -13.48
C ALA A 300 15.70 -9.86 -11.95
N LYS A 301 15.59 -10.98 -11.23
CA LYS A 301 15.77 -12.38 -11.67
C LYS A 301 14.67 -13.29 -11.15
#